data_AF-A0A8S1CKK6-F1
#
_entry.id   AF-A0A8S1CKK6-F1
#
_cell.length_a   1.000
_cell.length_b   1.000
_cell.length_c   1.000
_cell.angle_alpha   90.00
_cell.angle_beta   90.00
_cell.angle_gamma   90.00
#
_symmetry.space_group_name_H-M   'P 1'
#
loop_
_entity.id
_entity.type
_entity.pdbx_description
1 polymer ?
#
loop_
_entity_poly.entity_id
_entity_poly.type
_entity_poly.pdbx_seq_one_letter_code
_entity_poly.pdbx_strand_id
1 'polypeptide(L)' 'MSPPSVSVHQKSADPSDVDDPVEGMLKKTGCIQLHHKIQDCIVFKQDWRQCQKEVQEFRECMAEYTKKQQEHNSKQV' A
#
# COMPACT_ATOMS: atom_id res chain seq x y z
N MET A 1 -7.94 16.42 -42.20
CA MET A 1 -8.69 16.28 -40.92
C MET A 1 -7.65 16.11 -39.83
N SER A 2 -7.67 17.04 -38.87
CA SER A 2 -6.58 17.36 -37.94
C SER A 2 -6.50 16.41 -36.73
N PRO A 3 -5.31 16.21 -36.13
CA PRO A 3 -5.16 15.53 -34.84
C PRO A 3 -5.19 16.53 -33.67
N PRO A 4 -5.81 16.21 -32.52
CA PRO A 4 -5.40 16.76 -31.22
C PRO A 4 -4.53 15.71 -30.52
N SER A 5 -3.22 15.89 -30.29
CA SER A 5 -2.59 16.75 -29.26
C SER A 5 -3.27 16.67 -27.90
N VAL A 6 -2.75 15.83 -26.98
CA VAL A 6 -2.52 16.16 -25.55
C VAL A 6 -1.66 15.08 -24.86
N SER A 7 -0.46 15.52 -24.45
CA SER A 7 0.35 15.13 -23.30
C SER A 7 0.51 13.64 -22.92
N VAL A 8 1.63 13.10 -23.39
CA VAL A 8 2.45 12.13 -22.65
C VAL A 8 2.58 12.62 -21.19
N HIS A 9 2.11 11.83 -20.23
CA HIS A 9 2.47 12.00 -18.82
C HIS A 9 3.96 11.68 -18.66
N GLN A 10 4.82 12.66 -18.96
CA GLN A 10 6.22 12.66 -18.52
C GLN A 10 6.22 12.94 -17.02
N LYS A 11 5.96 11.90 -16.22
CA LYS A 11 6.40 11.88 -14.82
C LYS A 11 7.91 11.75 -14.87
N SER A 12 8.60 12.87 -14.71
CA SER A 12 10.04 12.90 -14.46
C SER A 12 10.34 11.96 -13.31
N ALA A 13 10.99 10.84 -13.61
CA ALA A 13 11.47 9.89 -12.62
C ALA A 13 12.66 10.53 -11.91
N ASP A 14 12.36 11.26 -10.83
CA ASP A 14 13.36 11.57 -9.82
C ASP A 14 13.77 10.24 -9.14
N PRO A 15 15.06 9.88 -9.13
CA PRO A 15 15.53 8.60 -8.59
C PRO A 15 15.36 8.47 -7.06
N SER A 16 14.84 9.50 -6.38
CA SER A 16 14.52 9.48 -4.95
C SER A 16 13.05 9.07 -4.68
N ASP A 17 12.21 8.98 -5.71
CA ASP A 17 10.79 8.54 -5.63
C ASP A 17 10.63 7.07 -6.04
N VAL A 18 11.69 6.26 -5.88
CA VAL A 18 11.70 4.84 -6.26
C VAL A 18 11.01 3.92 -5.26
N ASP A 19 10.73 4.40 -4.05
CA ASP A 19 9.95 3.65 -3.08
C ASP A 19 8.48 3.95 -3.30
N ASP A 20 7.69 2.91 -3.58
CA ASP A 20 6.26 3.09 -3.77
C ASP A 20 5.67 3.76 -2.51
N PRO A 21 4.91 4.87 -2.65
CA PRO A 21 4.37 5.58 -1.49
C PRO A 21 3.54 4.66 -0.58
N VAL A 22 2.95 3.59 -1.12
CA VAL A 22 2.27 2.55 -0.33
C VAL A 22 3.26 1.76 0.51
N GLU A 23 4.37 1.29 -0.04
CA GLU A 23 5.42 0.58 0.71
C GLU A 23 5.99 1.47 1.83
N GLY A 24 6.26 2.74 1.55
CA GLY A 24 6.72 3.70 2.55
C GLY A 24 5.73 3.87 3.71
N MET A 25 4.42 3.89 3.42
CA MET A 25 3.39 3.90 4.46
C MET A 25 3.36 2.59 5.25
N LEU A 26 3.46 1.46 4.57
CA LEU A 26 3.43 0.13 5.20
C LEU A 26 4.64 -0.13 6.10
N LYS A 27 5.81 0.41 5.75
CA LYS A 27 7.01 0.41 6.61
C LYS A 27 6.75 1.19 7.89
N LYS A 28 6.10 2.36 7.81
CA LYS A 28 5.74 3.19 8.97
C LYS A 28 4.69 2.53 9.87
N THR A 29 3.73 1.81 9.29
CA THR A 29 2.69 1.11 10.08
C THR A 29 3.19 -0.20 10.69
N GLY A 30 4.28 -0.77 10.16
CA GLY A 30 4.77 -2.10 10.53
C GLY A 30 3.97 -3.25 9.89
N CYS A 31 2.97 -2.95 9.05
CA CYS A 31 2.13 -3.96 8.39
C CYS A 31 2.72 -4.47 7.06
N ILE A 32 3.92 -4.04 6.66
CA ILE A 32 4.55 -4.40 5.39
C ILE A 32 4.76 -5.91 5.21
N GLN A 33 5.06 -6.64 6.28
CA GLN A 33 5.24 -8.10 6.20
C GLN A 33 3.95 -8.81 5.76
N LEU A 34 2.79 -8.33 6.22
CA LEU A 34 1.49 -8.88 5.83
C LEU A 34 1.14 -8.52 4.38
N HIS A 35 1.55 -7.34 3.92
CA HIS A 35 1.43 -6.97 2.51
C HIS A 35 2.23 -7.91 1.60
N HIS A 36 3.48 -8.22 1.97
CA HIS A 36 4.30 -9.17 1.21
C HIS A 36 3.69 -10.57 1.21
N LYS A 37 3.13 -11.04 2.33
CA LYS A 37 2.39 -12.33 2.35
C LYS A 37 1.23 -12.37 1.36
N ILE A 38 0.49 -11.26 1.21
CA ILE A 38 -0.58 -11.19 0.21
C ILE A 38 0.00 -11.27 -1.20
N GLN A 39 1.07 -10.52 -1.48
CA GLN A 39 1.75 -10.60 -2.77
C GLN A 39 2.24 -12.02 -3.07
N ASP A 40 2.90 -12.67 -2.11
CA ASP A 40 3.39 -14.05 -2.22
C ASP A 40 2.23 -15.03 -2.48
N CYS A 41 1.12 -14.88 -1.77
CA CYS A 41 -0.06 -15.71 -1.99
C CYS A 41 -0.64 -15.51 -3.40
N ILE A 42 -0.74 -14.27 -3.88
CA ILE A 42 -1.22 -13.98 -5.24
C ILE A 42 -0.25 -14.54 -6.28
N VAL A 43 1.07 -14.45 -6.05
CA VAL A 43 2.08 -15.02 -6.96
C VAL A 43 1.95 -16.54 -7.01
N PHE A 44 1.79 -17.20 -5.86
CA PHE A 44 1.69 -18.66 -5.78
C PHE A 44 0.35 -19.21 -6.29
N LYS A 45 -0.76 -18.56 -5.93
CA LYS A 45 -2.12 -19.01 -6.27
C LYS A 45 -2.63 -18.46 -7.59
N GLN A 46 -2.10 -17.33 -8.04
CA GLN A 46 -2.64 -16.50 -9.14
C GLN A 46 -4.11 -16.09 -8.97
N ASP A 47 -4.65 -16.28 -7.77
CA ASP A 47 -6.04 -15.97 -7.44
C ASP A 47 -6.08 -15.27 -6.08
N TRP A 48 -6.33 -13.96 -6.11
CA TRP A 48 -6.39 -13.12 -4.92
C TRP A 48 -7.55 -13.48 -3.99
N ARG A 49 -8.60 -14.16 -4.48
CA ARG A 49 -9.76 -14.56 -3.67
C ARG A 49 -9.40 -15.69 -2.71
N GLN A 50 -8.41 -16.53 -3.08
CA GLN A 50 -7.90 -17.57 -2.19
C GLN A 50 -7.00 -17.02 -1.07
N CYS A 51 -6.52 -15.79 -1.21
CA CYS A 51 -5.66 -15.09 -0.25
C CYS A 51 -6.45 -14.30 0.81
N GLN A 52 -7.73 -14.64 1.00
CA GLN A 52 -8.62 -13.91 1.90
C GLN A 52 -8.11 -13.91 3.36
N LYS A 53 -7.39 -14.96 3.77
CA LYS A 53 -6.80 -15.06 5.10
C LYS A 53 -5.70 -14.00 5.29
N GLU A 54 -4.75 -13.94 4.36
CA GLU A 54 -3.62 -12.99 4.37
C GLU A 54 -4.14 -11.54 4.28
N VAL A 55 -5.18 -11.31 3.46
CA VAL A 55 -5.86 -10.02 3.36
C VAL A 55 -6.56 -9.66 4.69
N GLN A 56 -7.18 -10.60 5.38
CA GLN A 56 -7.81 -10.37 6.68
C GLN A 56 -6.78 -9.96 7.74
N GLU A 57 -5.66 -10.70 7.84
CA GLU A 57 -4.58 -10.38 8.78
C GLU A 57 -4.02 -8.96 8.53
N PHE A 58 -3.82 -8.59 7.26
CA PHE A 58 -3.37 -7.26 6.88
C PHE A 58 -4.36 -6.16 7.31
N ARG A 59 -5.67 -6.38 7.11
CA ARG A 59 -6.71 -5.44 7.53
C ARG A 59 -6.74 -5.25 9.04
N GLU A 60 -6.55 -6.32 9.81
CA GLU A 60 -6.48 -6.25 11.27
C GLU A 60 -5.28 -5.40 11.73
N CYS A 61 -4.09 -5.61 11.15
CA CYS A 61 -2.92 -4.80 11.45
C CYS A 61 -3.15 -3.31 11.16
N MET A 62 -3.74 -2.98 10.00
CA MET A 62 -4.05 -1.59 9.64
C MET A 62 -5.12 -0.97 10.55
N ALA A 63 -6.10 -1.76 11.00
CA ALA A 63 -7.11 -1.33 11.96
C ALA A 63 -6.49 -1.03 13.33
N GLU A 64 -5.57 -1.87 13.81
CA GLU A 64 -4.82 -1.62 15.06
C GLU A 64 -3.96 -0.36 14.97
N TYR A 65 -3.25 -0.18 13.85
CA TYR A 65 -2.47 1.04 13.61
C TYR A 65 -3.36 2.29 13.64
N THR A 66 -4.52 2.23 12.99
CA THR A 66 -5.48 3.34 12.96
C THR A 66 -5.96 3.71 14.36
N LYS A 67 -6.29 2.71 15.20
CA LYS A 67 -6.66 2.92 16.61
C LYS A 67 -5.53 3.55 17.41
N LYS A 68 -4.31 3.02 17.30
CA LYS A 68 -3.12 3.55 17.97
C LYS A 68 -2.85 5.00 17.55
N GLN A 69 -3.06 5.32 16.28
CA GLN A 69 -2.89 6.69 15.78
C GLN A 69 -3.95 7.66 16.31
N GLN A 70 -5.21 7.22 16.39
CA GLN A 70 -6.28 8.01 17.01
C GLN A 70 -5.99 8.28 18.48
N GLU A 71 -5.52 7.28 19.23
CA GLU A 71 -5.12 7.44 20.63
C GLU A 71 -3.91 8.38 20.78
N HIS A 72 -2.87 8.21 19.94
CA HIS A 72 -1.69 9.07 19.96
C HIS A 72 -2.05 10.52 19.65
N ASN A 73 -2.93 10.75 18.67
CA ASN A 73 -3.42 12.08 18.33
C ASN A 73 -4.29 12.68 19.44
N SER A 74 -5.11 11.86 20.12
CA SER A 74 -5.95 12.30 21.24
C SER A 74 -5.15 12.60 22.52
N LYS A 75 -3.96 12.01 22.68
CA LYS A 75 -3.04 12.26 23.81
C LYS A 75 -2.12 13.47 23.57
N GLN A 76 -2.11 14.03 22.36
CA GLN A 76 -1.32 15.21 22.00
C GLN A 76 -2.12 16.54 22.05
N VAL A 77 -3.40 16.51 22.44
CA VAL A 77 -4.26 17.70 22.60
C VAL A 77 -4.46 18.09 24.05
#